data_AF-A0A1Q8CL69-F1
#
_entry.id   AF-A0A1Q8CL69-F1
#
_cell.length_a   1.000
_cell.length_b   1.000
_cell.length_c   1.000
_cell.angle_alpha   90.00
_cell.angle_beta   90.00
_cell.angle_gamma   90.00
#
_symmetry.space_group_name_H-M   'P 1'
#
loop_
_entity.id
_entity.type
_entity.pdbx_description
1 polymer ?
#
loop_
_entity_poly.entity_id
_entity_poly.type
_entity_poly.pdbx_seq_one_letter_code
_entity_poly.pdbx_strand_id
1 'polypeptide(L)'
;MNSPRELINESAGLAFGEQRAALLDRALAALPGDEDPEARAVALAMLAQQAPERLPQAIEEGKRVLSVVERPDWILMHLADAAVLAGQDEEALRFASRVDEGFFLSGDLRWRVSRLAEIRAVALLRLGREAEALSTVDALLADLVRHGDEDDLPPPGHLVRTALSLVEGDRADLARAVLRRMAEALNLAVWFPPSVVEEIQAVVPV
;
A
#
# COMPACT_ATOMS: atom_id res chain seq x y z
N MET A 1 -12.23 25.79 13.27
CA MET A 1 -12.41 24.95 12.07
C MET A 1 -11.13 24.16 11.90
N ASN A 2 -11.22 22.85 11.65
CA ASN A 2 -10.03 22.03 11.39
C ASN A 2 -9.38 22.51 10.09
N SER A 3 -8.06 22.61 10.08
CA SER A 3 -7.26 22.86 8.89
C SER A 3 -7.36 21.70 7.89
N PRO A 4 -7.06 21.93 6.59
CA PRO A 4 -7.07 20.85 5.61
C PRO A 4 -6.17 19.66 5.98
N ARG A 5 -4.97 19.92 6.52
CA ARG A 5 -4.06 18.86 6.96
C ARG A 5 -4.60 18.07 8.14
N GLU A 6 -5.29 18.71 9.09
CA GLU A 6 -5.96 17.99 10.18
C GLU A 6 -7.07 17.07 9.65
N LEU A 7 -7.86 17.51 8.67
CA LEU A 7 -8.89 16.67 8.04
C LEU A 7 -8.28 15.48 7.28
N ILE A 8 -7.16 15.69 6.58
CA ILE A 8 -6.40 14.63 5.89
C ILE A 8 -5.88 13.61 6.93
N ASN A 9 -5.25 14.09 8.01
CA ASN A 9 -4.72 13.23 9.06
C ASN A 9 -5.82 12.44 9.77
N GLU A 10 -6.96 13.08 10.08
CA GLU A 10 -8.13 12.41 10.66
C GLU A 10 -8.65 11.31 9.73
N SER A 11 -8.70 11.57 8.42
CA SER A 11 -9.14 10.59 7.42
C SER A 11 -8.21 9.37 7.29
N ALA A 12 -6.93 9.51 7.66
CA ALA A 12 -5.96 8.41 7.61
C ALA A 12 -6.23 7.32 8.66
N GLY A 13 -6.91 7.67 9.76
CA GLY A 13 -7.32 6.73 10.82
C GLY A 13 -8.66 6.05 10.57
N LEU A 14 -9.35 6.37 9.46
CA LEU A 14 -10.65 5.80 9.13
C LEU A 14 -10.54 4.67 8.11
N ALA A 15 -11.42 3.68 8.24
CA ALA A 15 -11.63 2.69 7.18
C ALA A 15 -12.16 3.36 5.89
N PHE A 16 -11.99 2.69 4.76
CA PHE A 16 -12.56 3.16 3.49
C PHE A 16 -14.09 3.24 3.58
N GLY A 17 -14.64 4.37 3.13
CA GLY A 17 -16.09 4.61 3.20
C GLY A 17 -16.45 6.10 3.13
N GLU A 18 -17.75 6.36 3.27
CA GLU A 18 -18.34 7.70 3.09
C GLU A 18 -17.77 8.74 4.06
N GLN A 19 -17.54 8.37 5.33
CA GLN A 19 -17.00 9.31 6.32
C GLN A 19 -15.59 9.77 5.95
N ARG A 20 -14.72 8.84 5.54
CA ARG A 20 -13.37 9.14 5.07
C ARG A 20 -13.40 10.00 3.82
N ALA A 21 -14.27 9.66 2.86
CA ALA A 21 -14.46 10.44 1.64
C ALA A 21 -14.86 11.89 1.96
N ALA A 22 -15.84 12.08 2.84
CA ALA A 22 -16.35 13.39 3.22
C ALA A 22 -15.29 14.27 3.90
N LEU A 23 -14.40 13.69 4.72
CA LEU A 23 -13.27 14.45 5.30
C LEU A 23 -12.29 14.92 4.23
N LEU A 24 -11.94 14.04 3.28
CA LEU A 24 -11.03 14.37 2.19
C LEU A 24 -11.62 15.41 1.23
N ASP A 25 -12.89 15.29 0.86
CA ASP A 25 -13.58 16.29 0.04
C ASP A 25 -13.66 17.65 0.75
N ARG A 26 -13.91 17.67 2.07
CA ARG A 26 -13.87 18.90 2.87
C ARG A 26 -12.47 19.51 2.92
N ALA A 27 -11.42 18.68 3.04
CA ALA A 27 -10.04 19.15 3.00
C ALA A 27 -9.74 19.81 1.65
N LEU A 28 -10.12 19.17 0.54
CA LEU A 28 -9.95 19.70 -0.81
C LEU A 28 -10.72 21.01 -1.04
N ALA A 29 -11.94 21.12 -0.53
CA ALA A 29 -12.73 22.35 -0.62
C ALA A 29 -12.13 23.51 0.19
N ALA A 30 -11.41 23.19 1.26
CA ALA A 30 -10.72 24.14 2.12
C ALA A 30 -9.28 24.47 1.67
N LEU A 31 -8.79 23.86 0.58
CA LEU A 31 -7.49 24.14 -0.03
C LEU A 31 -7.67 25.02 -1.29
N PRO A 32 -7.42 26.34 -1.20
CA PRO A 32 -7.32 27.18 -2.39
C PRO A 32 -6.17 26.67 -3.26
N GLY A 33 -6.34 26.74 -4.60
CA GLY A 33 -5.62 25.90 -5.57
C GLY A 33 -4.11 25.71 -5.39
N ASP A 34 -3.39 26.73 -4.94
CA ASP A 34 -1.91 26.70 -4.83
C ASP A 34 -1.37 26.91 -3.41
N GLU A 35 -2.20 26.95 -2.37
CA GLU A 35 -1.74 27.26 -1.00
C GLU A 35 -0.98 26.09 -0.34
N ASP A 36 -1.40 24.85 -0.62
CA ASP A 36 -0.71 23.64 -0.15
C ASP A 36 -0.84 22.52 -1.20
N PRO A 37 -0.01 22.57 -2.26
CA PRO A 37 -0.07 21.61 -3.36
C PRO A 37 0.22 20.18 -2.88
N GLU A 38 1.06 20.00 -1.86
CA GLU A 38 1.37 18.69 -1.28
C GLU A 38 0.12 18.08 -0.62
N ALA A 39 -0.53 18.82 0.29
CA ALA A 39 -1.74 18.34 0.96
C ALA A 39 -2.87 18.02 -0.04
N ARG A 40 -2.99 18.83 -1.11
CA ARG A 40 -3.95 18.57 -2.20
C ARG A 40 -3.67 17.26 -2.91
N ALA A 41 -2.42 17.03 -3.31
CA ALA A 41 -2.01 15.80 -3.99
C ALA A 41 -2.22 14.56 -3.11
N VAL A 42 -1.87 14.66 -1.81
CA VAL A 42 -2.10 13.58 -0.83
C VAL A 42 -3.60 13.29 -0.70
N ALA A 43 -4.44 14.31 -0.53
CA ALA A 43 -5.89 14.12 -0.38
C ALA A 43 -6.53 13.45 -1.62
N LEU A 44 -6.12 13.86 -2.83
CA LEU A 44 -6.58 13.25 -4.07
C LEU A 44 -6.13 11.79 -4.19
N ALA A 45 -4.88 11.49 -3.85
CA ALA A 45 -4.37 10.12 -3.84
C ALA A 45 -5.12 9.25 -2.83
N MET A 46 -5.39 9.75 -1.62
CA MET A 46 -6.18 9.04 -0.60
C MET A 46 -7.63 8.79 -1.03
N LEU A 47 -8.26 9.72 -1.75
CA LEU A 47 -9.58 9.49 -2.36
C LEU A 47 -9.51 8.39 -3.42
N ALA A 48 -8.48 8.39 -4.27
CA ALA A 48 -8.29 7.38 -5.31
C ALA A 48 -8.10 5.95 -4.76
N GLN A 49 -7.61 5.80 -3.51
CA GLN A 49 -7.50 4.50 -2.85
C GLN A 49 -8.87 3.80 -2.68
N GLN A 50 -9.96 4.56 -2.52
CA GLN A 50 -11.32 4.02 -2.33
C GLN A 50 -12.26 4.30 -3.53
N ALA A 51 -11.78 5.05 -4.52
CA ALA A 51 -12.50 5.42 -5.74
C ALA A 51 -11.52 5.36 -6.93
N PRO A 52 -11.25 4.15 -7.49
CA PRO A 52 -10.22 3.95 -8.51
C PRO A 52 -10.37 4.85 -9.75
N GLU A 53 -11.59 5.23 -10.10
CA GLU A 53 -11.89 6.16 -11.19
C GLU A 53 -11.27 7.56 -11.00
N ARG A 54 -10.89 7.93 -9.76
CA ARG A 54 -10.21 9.19 -9.43
C ARG A 54 -8.69 9.12 -9.58
N LEU A 55 -8.12 7.95 -9.78
CA LEU A 55 -6.68 7.76 -9.90
C LEU A 55 -6.03 8.64 -11.00
N PRO A 56 -6.62 8.82 -12.20
CA PRO A 56 -6.02 9.70 -13.21
C PRO A 56 -5.83 11.14 -12.72
N GLN A 57 -6.83 11.69 -12.02
CA GLN A 57 -6.76 13.02 -11.43
C GLN A 57 -5.68 13.11 -10.35
N ALA A 58 -5.58 12.10 -9.48
CA ALA A 58 -4.56 12.05 -8.45
C ALA A 58 -3.14 11.99 -9.03
N ILE A 59 -2.94 11.20 -10.09
CA ILE A 59 -1.65 11.10 -10.78
C ILE A 59 -1.28 12.42 -11.46
N GLU A 60 -2.23 13.08 -12.11
CA GLU A 60 -2.01 14.38 -12.77
C GLU A 60 -1.58 15.44 -11.75
N GLU A 61 -2.32 15.57 -10.64
CA GLU A 61 -1.95 16.48 -9.56
C GLU A 61 -0.60 16.11 -8.98
N GLY A 62 -0.38 14.83 -8.66
CA GLY A 62 0.89 14.33 -8.16
C GLY A 62 2.06 14.75 -9.06
N LYS A 63 1.98 14.51 -10.37
CA LYS A 63 3.03 14.91 -11.33
C LYS A 63 3.32 16.39 -11.32
N ARG A 64 2.28 17.25 -11.22
CA ARG A 64 2.45 18.70 -11.10
C ARG A 64 3.30 19.04 -9.87
N VAL A 65 2.95 18.47 -8.72
CA VAL A 65 3.55 18.78 -7.42
C VAL A 65 4.94 18.16 -7.24
N LEU A 66 5.17 16.95 -7.75
CA LEU A 66 6.45 16.26 -7.71
C LEU A 66 7.61 17.04 -8.36
N SER A 67 7.31 18.03 -9.20
CA SER A 67 8.33 18.88 -9.85
C SER A 67 8.83 20.03 -8.97
N VAL A 68 8.14 20.32 -7.85
CA VAL A 68 8.42 21.49 -6.99
C VAL A 68 8.59 21.16 -5.51
N VAL A 69 8.17 19.97 -5.07
CA VAL A 69 8.30 19.55 -3.66
C VAL A 69 9.61 18.80 -3.45
N GLU A 70 10.35 19.18 -2.41
CA GLU A 70 11.64 18.58 -2.03
C GLU A 70 11.49 17.16 -1.47
N ARG A 71 10.40 16.90 -0.71
CA ARG A 71 10.13 15.62 -0.05
C ARG A 71 8.77 15.06 -0.47
N PRO A 72 8.70 14.36 -1.61
CA PRO A 72 7.44 13.90 -2.19
C PRO A 72 6.89 12.60 -1.59
N ASP A 73 7.52 12.05 -0.55
CA ASP A 73 7.34 10.66 -0.10
C ASP A 73 5.90 10.34 0.32
N TRP A 74 5.19 11.29 0.94
CA TRP A 74 3.76 11.14 1.23
C TRP A 74 2.91 11.01 -0.04
N ILE A 75 3.17 11.85 -1.04
CA ILE A 75 2.45 11.82 -2.32
C ILE A 75 2.73 10.47 -3.02
N LEU A 76 4.00 10.08 -3.11
CA LEU A 76 4.41 8.84 -3.78
C LEU A 76 3.83 7.61 -3.10
N MET A 77 3.85 7.55 -1.76
CA MET A 77 3.29 6.44 -1.01
C MET A 77 1.78 6.28 -1.24
N HIS A 78 1.02 7.38 -1.17
CA HIS A 78 -0.42 7.32 -1.38
C HIS A 78 -0.80 7.04 -2.84
N LEU A 79 -0.03 7.54 -3.82
CA LEU A 79 -0.21 7.20 -5.24
C LEU A 79 0.11 5.73 -5.53
N ALA A 80 1.16 5.18 -4.90
CA ALA A 80 1.49 3.77 -5.04
C ALA A 80 0.35 2.87 -4.54
N ASP A 81 -0.18 3.20 -3.37
CA ASP A 81 -1.29 2.49 -2.75
C ASP A 81 -2.58 2.59 -3.59
N ALA A 82 -2.92 3.79 -4.07
CA ALA A 82 -4.07 3.99 -4.96
C ALA A 82 -3.91 3.22 -6.29
N ALA A 83 -2.71 3.24 -6.87
CA ALA A 83 -2.43 2.54 -8.12
C ALA A 83 -2.56 1.02 -7.98
N VAL A 84 -2.05 0.42 -6.89
CA VAL A 84 -2.15 -1.04 -6.70
C VAL A 84 -3.59 -1.48 -6.42
N LEU A 85 -4.37 -0.65 -5.72
CA LEU A 85 -5.80 -0.91 -5.48
C LEU A 85 -6.61 -0.81 -6.78
N ALA A 86 -6.23 0.07 -7.70
CA ALA A 86 -6.82 0.20 -9.02
C ALA A 86 -6.32 -0.84 -10.05
N GLY A 87 -5.39 -1.73 -9.67
CA GLY A 87 -4.77 -2.71 -10.58
C GLY A 87 -3.81 -2.10 -11.61
N GLN A 88 -3.33 -0.88 -11.38
CA GLN A 88 -2.32 -0.21 -12.21
C GLN A 88 -0.91 -0.58 -11.70
N ASP A 89 -0.53 -1.85 -11.86
CA ASP A 89 0.61 -2.44 -11.16
C ASP A 89 1.97 -1.80 -11.55
N GLU A 90 2.19 -1.45 -12.82
CA GLU A 90 3.41 -0.73 -13.26
C GLU A 90 3.53 0.66 -12.62
N GLU A 91 2.42 1.37 -12.51
CA GLU A 91 2.37 2.70 -11.89
C GLU A 91 2.59 2.58 -10.37
N ALA A 92 1.98 1.59 -9.73
CA ALA A 92 2.19 1.29 -8.31
C ALA A 92 3.67 1.02 -8.01
N LEU A 93 4.30 0.15 -8.80
CA LEU A 93 5.72 -0.17 -8.67
C LEU A 93 6.60 1.06 -8.89
N ARG A 94 6.29 1.88 -9.91
CA ARG A 94 7.02 3.12 -10.19
C ARG A 94 6.95 4.11 -9.04
N PHE A 95 5.78 4.31 -8.44
CA PHE A 95 5.64 5.23 -7.31
C PHE A 95 6.31 4.68 -6.05
N ALA A 96 6.06 3.42 -5.70
CA ALA A 96 6.65 2.80 -4.50
C ALA A 96 8.18 2.77 -4.54
N SER A 97 8.78 2.55 -5.72
CA SER A 97 10.24 2.50 -5.88
C SER A 97 10.94 3.87 -5.79
N ARG A 98 10.18 4.96 -5.80
CA ARG A 98 10.71 6.33 -5.72
C ARG A 98 10.65 6.91 -4.32
N VAL A 99 9.98 6.23 -3.39
CA VAL A 99 9.91 6.65 -2.00
C VAL A 99 11.26 6.43 -1.33
N ASP A 100 11.75 7.44 -0.61
CA ASP A 100 12.84 7.27 0.35
C ASP A 100 12.28 6.65 1.64
N GLU A 101 12.60 5.38 1.90
CA GLU A 101 12.15 4.70 3.12
C GLU A 101 12.72 5.36 4.39
N GLY A 102 13.89 6.01 4.29
CA GLY A 102 14.53 6.74 5.38
C GLY A 102 13.68 7.91 5.89
N PHE A 103 12.86 8.51 5.01
CA PHE A 103 11.88 9.52 5.39
C PHE A 103 10.91 8.99 6.45
N PHE A 104 10.31 7.82 6.23
CA PHE A 104 9.35 7.21 7.15
C PHE A 104 10.01 6.64 8.40
N LEU A 105 11.18 6.01 8.27
CA LEU A 105 11.92 5.49 9.42
C LEU A 105 12.35 6.60 10.39
N SER A 106 12.72 7.78 9.87
CA SER A 106 13.08 8.93 10.72
C SER A 106 11.89 9.46 11.55
N GLY A 107 10.66 9.16 11.13
CA GLY A 107 9.42 9.55 11.80
C GLY A 107 8.76 8.43 12.59
N ASP A 108 9.45 7.31 12.82
CA ASP A 108 8.92 6.13 13.51
C ASP A 108 7.68 5.52 12.83
N LEU A 109 7.67 5.53 11.49
CA LEU A 109 6.58 5.03 10.66
C LEU A 109 6.98 3.75 9.92
N ARG A 110 7.61 2.78 10.60
CA ARG A 110 8.06 1.51 9.95
C ARG A 110 6.93 0.82 9.21
N TRP A 111 5.72 0.83 9.75
CA TRP A 111 4.55 0.24 9.09
C TRP A 111 4.29 0.81 7.68
N ARG A 112 4.69 2.05 7.38
CA ARG A 112 4.63 2.62 6.02
C ARG A 112 5.64 1.97 5.08
N VAL A 113 6.84 1.67 5.59
CA VAL A 113 7.88 0.94 4.84
C VAL A 113 7.41 -0.48 4.54
N SER A 114 6.87 -1.19 5.53
CA SER A 114 6.33 -2.54 5.33
C SER A 114 5.14 -2.51 4.34
N ARG A 115 4.26 -1.50 4.40
CA ARG A 115 3.19 -1.30 3.41
C ARG A 115 3.74 -1.05 2.00
N LEU A 116 4.82 -0.26 1.83
CA LEU A 116 5.45 -0.04 0.53
C LEU A 116 6.10 -1.31 -0.04
N ALA A 117 6.71 -2.13 0.82
CA ALA A 117 7.23 -3.44 0.42
C ALA A 117 6.08 -4.37 -0.01
N GLU A 118 4.95 -4.37 0.71
CA GLU A 118 3.76 -5.12 0.33
C GLU A 118 3.19 -4.66 -1.03
N ILE A 119 3.07 -3.34 -1.26
CA ILE A 119 2.62 -2.77 -2.55
C ILE A 119 3.53 -3.24 -3.71
N ARG A 120 4.85 -3.19 -3.52
CA ARG A 120 5.83 -3.68 -4.50
C ARG A 120 5.65 -5.17 -4.77
N ALA A 121 5.51 -5.98 -3.73
CA ALA A 121 5.32 -7.43 -3.85
C ALA A 121 4.03 -7.77 -4.62
N VAL A 122 2.90 -7.09 -4.30
CA VAL A 122 1.62 -7.26 -5.00
C VAL A 122 1.74 -6.91 -6.48
N ALA A 123 2.34 -5.76 -6.79
CA ALA A 123 2.52 -5.32 -8.18
C ALA A 123 3.40 -6.30 -8.97
N LEU A 124 4.56 -6.70 -8.41
CA LEU A 124 5.48 -7.65 -9.06
C LEU A 124 4.84 -9.02 -9.28
N LEU A 125 4.08 -9.51 -8.30
CA LEU A 125 3.30 -10.75 -8.41
C LEU A 125 2.29 -10.67 -9.55
N ARG A 126 1.51 -9.58 -9.64
CA ARG A 126 0.54 -9.36 -10.71
C ARG A 126 1.17 -9.01 -12.06
N LEU A 127 2.44 -8.63 -12.11
CA LEU A 127 3.17 -8.48 -13.37
C LEU A 127 3.84 -9.78 -13.81
N GLY A 128 3.88 -10.81 -12.95
CA GLY A 128 4.58 -12.07 -13.22
C GLY A 128 6.11 -11.93 -13.17
N ARG A 129 6.63 -10.90 -12.50
CA ARG A 129 8.07 -10.65 -12.36
C ARG A 129 8.64 -11.49 -11.21
N GLU A 130 8.70 -12.79 -11.43
CA GLU A 130 8.96 -13.82 -10.41
C GLU A 130 10.16 -13.52 -9.50
N ALA A 131 11.37 -13.37 -10.08
CA ALA A 131 12.58 -13.20 -9.27
C ALA A 131 12.50 -11.98 -8.34
N GLU A 132 11.95 -10.87 -8.85
CA GLU A 132 11.79 -9.63 -8.09
C GLU A 132 10.67 -9.72 -7.06
N ALA A 133 9.54 -10.35 -7.42
CA ALA A 133 8.43 -10.58 -6.50
C ALA A 133 8.91 -11.40 -5.29
N LEU A 134 9.61 -12.51 -5.54
CA LEU A 134 10.08 -13.39 -4.48
C LEU A 134 11.14 -12.70 -3.61
N SER A 135 12.09 -11.99 -4.20
CA SER A 135 13.08 -11.22 -3.43
C SER A 135 12.42 -10.13 -2.57
N THR A 136 11.37 -9.48 -3.06
CA THR A 136 10.64 -8.44 -2.31
C THR A 136 9.84 -9.06 -1.17
N VAL A 137 9.23 -10.23 -1.40
CA VAL A 137 8.51 -10.98 -0.37
C VAL A 137 9.46 -11.44 0.73
N ASP A 138 10.63 -11.99 0.38
CA ASP A 138 11.62 -12.44 1.35
C ASP A 138 12.09 -11.27 2.26
N ALA A 139 12.30 -10.08 1.67
CA ALA A 139 12.67 -8.87 2.42
C ALA A 139 11.53 -8.39 3.34
N LEU A 140 10.28 -8.36 2.85
CA LEU A 140 9.11 -8.01 3.65
C LEU A 140 8.95 -8.96 4.84
N LEU A 141 9.04 -10.27 4.62
CA LEU A 141 8.88 -11.25 5.69
C LEU A 141 10.00 -11.16 6.73
N ALA A 142 11.23 -10.88 6.30
CA ALA A 142 12.34 -10.65 7.23
C ALA A 142 12.13 -9.41 8.11
N ASP A 143 11.51 -8.34 7.59
CA ASP A 143 11.14 -7.14 8.35
C ASP A 143 10.01 -7.46 9.34
N LEU A 144 8.95 -8.13 8.89
CA LEU A 144 7.81 -8.54 9.74
C LEU A 144 8.22 -9.48 10.87
N VAL A 145 9.09 -10.46 10.62
CA VAL A 145 9.58 -11.36 11.68
C VAL A 145 10.46 -10.63 12.69
N ARG A 146 11.24 -9.63 12.24
CA ARG A 146 12.14 -8.89 13.11
C ARG A 146 11.42 -7.88 14.00
N HIS A 147 10.36 -7.26 13.47
CA HIS A 147 9.74 -6.08 14.08
C HIS A 147 8.25 -6.22 14.37
N GLY A 148 7.61 -7.32 13.95
CA GLY A 148 6.16 -7.48 14.02
C GLY A 148 5.57 -7.38 15.43
N ASP A 149 6.28 -7.89 16.43
CA ASP A 149 5.83 -7.86 17.83
C ASP A 149 6.08 -6.50 18.51
N GLU A 150 7.01 -5.69 17.99
CA GLU A 150 7.41 -4.41 18.60
C GLU A 150 6.67 -3.22 17.98
N ASP A 151 6.43 -3.25 16.67
CA ASP A 151 5.97 -2.10 15.87
C ASP A 151 4.49 -2.22 15.45
N ASP A 152 3.71 -3.13 16.05
CA ASP A 152 2.29 -3.40 15.74
C ASP A 152 2.02 -3.46 14.22
N LEU A 153 2.92 -4.10 13.48
CA LEU A 153 2.90 -4.07 12.01
C LEU A 153 1.64 -4.78 11.49
N PRO A 154 0.91 -4.19 10.53
CA PRO A 154 -0.25 -4.86 9.97
C PRO A 154 0.17 -6.11 9.18
N PRO A 155 -0.65 -7.16 9.15
CA PRO A 155 -0.37 -8.31 8.31
C PRO A 155 -0.37 -7.93 6.82
N PRO A 156 0.44 -8.60 5.98
CA PRO A 156 0.49 -8.36 4.54
C PRO A 156 -0.73 -8.97 3.83
N GLY A 157 -1.93 -8.52 4.22
CA GLY A 157 -3.21 -9.08 3.81
C GLY A 157 -3.52 -8.86 2.33
N HIS A 158 -3.07 -7.75 1.73
CA HIS A 158 -3.30 -7.49 0.31
C HIS A 158 -2.44 -8.43 -0.55
N LEU A 159 -1.21 -8.71 -0.13
CA LEU A 159 -0.36 -9.72 -0.75
C LEU A 159 -1.01 -11.11 -0.69
N VAL A 160 -1.44 -11.54 0.49
CA VAL A 160 -2.12 -12.84 0.67
C VAL A 160 -3.35 -12.96 -0.22
N ARG A 161 -4.25 -11.98 -0.18
CA ARG A 161 -5.49 -12.01 -0.97
C ARG A 161 -5.20 -12.00 -2.47
N THR A 162 -4.19 -11.26 -2.92
CA THR A 162 -3.77 -11.25 -4.32
C THR A 162 -3.18 -12.60 -4.73
N ALA A 163 -2.34 -13.21 -3.90
CA ALA A 163 -1.78 -14.52 -4.20
C ALA A 163 -2.88 -15.58 -4.28
N LEU A 164 -3.80 -15.62 -3.30
CA LEU A 164 -4.96 -16.51 -3.31
C LEU A 164 -5.83 -16.34 -4.57
N SER A 165 -6.04 -15.12 -5.07
CA SER A 165 -6.83 -14.91 -6.29
C SER A 165 -6.11 -15.34 -7.58
N LEU A 166 -4.81 -15.65 -7.52
CA LEU A 166 -4.00 -16.02 -8.68
C LEU A 166 -3.64 -17.52 -8.72
N VAL A 167 -4.09 -18.32 -7.74
CA VAL A 167 -3.72 -19.75 -7.61
C VAL A 167 -4.30 -20.66 -8.70
N GLU A 168 -5.23 -20.16 -9.51
CA GLU A 168 -5.86 -20.90 -10.62
C GLU A 168 -5.53 -20.34 -12.02
N GLY A 169 -4.55 -19.43 -12.14
CA GLY A 169 -4.19 -18.80 -13.42
C GLY A 169 -2.76 -19.05 -13.90
N ASP A 170 -2.33 -18.31 -14.93
CA ASP A 170 -0.99 -18.40 -15.53
C ASP A 170 0.16 -18.06 -14.55
N ARG A 171 -0.18 -17.54 -13.36
CA ARG A 171 0.75 -17.16 -12.30
C ARG A 171 0.61 -18.03 -11.06
N ALA A 172 -0.10 -19.16 -11.17
CA ALA A 172 -0.41 -20.02 -10.04
C ALA A 172 0.84 -20.50 -9.29
N ASP A 173 1.91 -20.88 -10.01
CA ASP A 173 3.13 -21.38 -9.37
C ASP A 173 3.85 -20.29 -8.58
N LEU A 174 3.94 -19.08 -9.13
CA LEU A 174 4.47 -17.91 -8.42
C LEU A 174 3.60 -17.57 -7.20
N ALA A 175 2.28 -17.55 -7.35
CA ALA A 175 1.35 -17.28 -6.25
C ALA A 175 1.49 -18.31 -5.12
N ARG A 176 1.56 -19.60 -5.44
CA ARG A 176 1.82 -20.68 -4.47
C ARG A 176 3.19 -20.53 -3.82
N ALA A 177 4.21 -20.13 -4.57
CA ALA A 177 5.55 -19.90 -4.02
C ALA A 177 5.59 -18.73 -3.03
N VAL A 178 4.79 -17.67 -3.27
CA VAL A 178 4.60 -16.56 -2.33
C VAL A 178 3.87 -17.02 -1.07
N LEU A 179 2.75 -17.74 -1.22
CA LEU A 179 1.97 -18.27 -0.09
C LEU A 179 2.80 -19.23 0.77
N ARG A 180 3.59 -20.11 0.16
CA ARG A 180 4.47 -21.05 0.87
C ARG A 180 5.51 -20.31 1.71
N ARG A 181 6.20 -19.32 1.15
CA ARG A 181 7.17 -18.49 1.91
C ARG A 181 6.54 -17.83 3.12
N MET A 182 5.33 -17.29 2.97
CA MET A 182 4.61 -16.68 4.09
C MET A 182 4.27 -17.71 5.17
N ALA A 183 3.82 -18.90 4.78
CA ALA A 183 3.50 -19.99 5.70
C ALA A 183 4.74 -20.54 6.43
N GLU A 184 5.90 -20.53 5.77
CA GLU A 184 7.18 -20.97 6.35
C GLU A 184 7.79 -19.91 7.29
N ALA A 185 7.64 -18.62 6.98
CA ALA A 185 8.27 -17.53 7.73
C ALA A 185 7.42 -17.02 8.90
N LEU A 186 6.09 -17.02 8.77
CA LEU A 186 5.18 -16.41 9.74
C LEU A 186 4.36 -17.48 10.48
N ASN A 187 4.10 -17.23 11.77
CA ASN A 187 3.04 -17.94 12.47
C ASN A 187 1.67 -17.41 11.99
N LEU A 188 1.10 -18.03 10.96
CA LEU A 188 -0.11 -17.55 10.29
C LEU A 188 -1.27 -17.25 11.25
N ALA A 189 -1.43 -18.00 12.33
CA ALA A 189 -2.50 -17.81 13.32
C ALA A 189 -2.34 -16.54 14.17
N VAL A 190 -1.13 -15.99 14.27
CA VAL A 190 -0.86 -14.70 14.94
C VAL A 190 -1.22 -13.55 14.01
N TRP A 191 -0.91 -13.70 12.72
CA TRP A 191 -0.99 -12.61 11.76
C TRP A 191 -2.34 -12.51 11.05
N PHE A 192 -3.07 -13.61 10.91
CA PHE A 192 -4.28 -13.65 10.08
C PHE A 192 -5.49 -14.27 10.80
N PRO A 193 -6.72 -13.86 10.44
CA PRO A 193 -7.93 -14.53 10.91
C PRO A 193 -7.95 -16.02 10.50
N PRO A 194 -8.59 -16.91 11.29
CA PRO A 194 -8.62 -18.36 11.01
C PRO A 194 -9.09 -18.71 9.60
N SER A 195 -10.09 -18.01 9.07
CA SER A 195 -10.59 -18.25 7.70
C SER A 195 -9.51 -18.02 6.63
N VAL A 196 -8.65 -17.03 6.81
CA VAL A 196 -7.53 -16.78 5.88
C VAL A 196 -6.46 -17.85 6.02
N VAL A 197 -6.19 -18.31 7.24
CA VAL A 197 -5.23 -19.40 7.48
C VAL A 197 -5.68 -20.68 6.79
N GLU A 198 -6.96 -21.03 6.91
CA GLU A 198 -7.56 -22.19 6.23
C GLU A 198 -7.45 -22.07 4.70
N GLU A 199 -7.74 -20.90 4.13
CA GLU A 199 -7.58 -20.63 2.69
C GLU A 199 -6.13 -20.84 2.23
N ILE A 200 -5.14 -20.34 2.99
CA ILE A 200 -3.72 -20.52 2.66
C ILE A 200 -3.34 -22.01 2.71
N GLN A 201 -3.71 -22.71 3.78
CA GLN A 201 -3.36 -24.12 4.00
C GLN A 201 -3.99 -25.06 2.96
N ALA A 202 -5.16 -24.71 2.43
CA ALA A 202 -5.80 -25.45 1.34
C ALA A 202 -4.99 -25.40 0.03
N VAL A 203 -4.24 -24.32 -0.19
CA VAL A 203 -3.42 -24.11 -1.40
C VAL A 203 -1.98 -24.62 -1.22
N VAL A 204 -1.40 -24.39 -0.04
CA VAL A 204 -0.03 -24.76 0.29
C VAL A 204 -0.01 -25.57 1.59
N PRO A 205 -0.28 -26.89 1.52
CA PRO A 205 -0.17 -27.74 2.70
C PRO A 205 1.30 -27.73 3.16
N VAL A 206 1.50 -27.26 4.40
CA VAL A 206 2.77 -27.27 5.11
C VAL A 206 3.00 -28.64 5.74
#